data_AF-A0A9D5Q8V7-F1
#
_entry.id   AF-A0A9D5Q8V7-F1
#
_cell.length_a   1.000
_cell.length_b   1.000
_cell.length_c   1.000
_cell.angle_alpha   90.00
_cell.angle_beta   90.00
_cell.angle_gamma   90.00
#
_symmetry.space_group_name_H-M   'P 1'
#
loop_
_entity.id
_entity.type
_entity.pdbx_description
1 polymer ?
#
loop_
_entity_poly.entity_id
_entity_poly.type
_entity_poly.pdbx_seq_one_letter_code
_entity_poly.pdbx_strand_id
1 'polypeptide(L)'
;MAELSEASPVLKDEQTGTRHPLHRRIETVGSARECTIRIDDLAPFAAQILFEGGTYQLQEITPGVRIEIDGRRLKKKAAPKNGDRIKIDKKTFTFLQQGETGGEENDESPGDPIFGFIGVMVSLLQDRNRDVSQGLVTSVSKLLRCDAARLVIESNEDGRRKTVA
;
A
#
# COMPACT_ATOMS: atom_id res chain seq x y z
N MET A 1 4.99 20.63 18.92
CA MET A 1 3.72 20.13 18.36
C MET A 1 3.94 19.98 16.87
N ALA A 2 4.17 18.75 16.39
CA ALA A 2 4.45 18.50 14.97
C ALA A 2 3.13 18.35 14.23
N GLU A 3 2.86 19.26 13.29
CA GLU A 3 1.81 19.11 12.29
C GLU A 3 2.18 17.96 11.36
N LEU A 4 1.45 16.85 11.46
CA LEU A 4 1.51 15.77 10.48
C LEU A 4 0.75 16.20 9.23
N SER A 5 1.44 16.92 8.35
CA SER A 5 1.00 17.18 6.98
C SER A 5 1.67 16.17 6.05
N GLU A 6 1.15 14.93 6.01
CA GLU A 6 1.46 13.97 4.94
C GLU A 6 0.18 13.26 4.50
N ALA A 7 -0.04 13.25 3.18
CA ALA A 7 -1.25 12.79 2.49
C ALA A 7 -1.54 11.30 2.72
N SER A 8 -2.04 10.97 3.90
CA SER A 8 -2.36 9.60 4.27
C SER A 8 -3.75 9.24 3.76
N PRO A 9 -3.97 8.03 3.23
CA PRO A 9 -5.30 7.60 2.83
C PRO A 9 -6.24 7.50 4.03
N VAL A 10 -7.52 7.58 3.76
CA VAL A 10 -8.57 7.67 4.77
C VAL A 10 -9.68 6.68 4.42
N LEU A 11 -10.19 5.96 5.42
CA LEU A 11 -11.51 5.36 5.33
C LEU A 11 -12.56 6.32 5.86
N LYS A 12 -13.48 6.74 5.00
CA LYS A 12 -14.62 7.57 5.38
C LYS A 12 -15.84 6.68 5.60
N ASP A 13 -16.37 6.66 6.80
CA ASP A 13 -17.65 6.01 7.10
C ASP A 13 -18.79 6.74 6.36
N GLU A 14 -19.57 6.03 5.55
CA GLU A 14 -20.63 6.64 4.75
C GLU A 14 -21.87 7.04 5.58
N GLN A 15 -22.09 6.41 6.74
CA GLN A 15 -23.25 6.69 7.60
C GLN A 15 -22.99 7.87 8.53
N THR A 16 -21.79 7.93 9.12
CA THR A 16 -21.43 8.95 10.12
C THR A 16 -20.61 10.09 9.52
N GLY A 17 -20.01 9.88 8.35
CA GLY A 17 -19.05 10.81 7.75
C GLY A 17 -17.69 10.82 8.46
N THR A 18 -17.51 10.02 9.52
CA THR A 18 -16.27 9.94 10.28
C THR A 18 -15.13 9.47 9.40
N ARG A 19 -13.96 10.09 9.58
CA ARG A 19 -12.75 9.80 8.82
C ARG A 19 -11.75 9.06 9.70
N HIS A 20 -11.30 7.91 9.22
CA HIS A 20 -10.29 7.07 9.85
C HIS A 20 -9.01 7.15 9.03
N PRO A 21 -8.02 8.00 9.42
CA PRO A 21 -6.75 8.09 8.70
C PRO A 21 -5.93 6.81 8.87
N LEU A 22 -5.49 6.25 7.76
CA LEU A 22 -4.65 5.06 7.70
C LEU A 22 -3.19 5.50 7.70
N HIS A 23 -2.61 5.60 8.89
CA HIS A 23 -1.25 6.12 9.09
C HIS A 23 -0.30 5.02 9.60
N ARG A 24 -0.83 3.90 10.07
CA ARG A 24 -0.04 2.77 10.54
C ARG A 24 0.12 1.73 9.44
N ARG A 25 1.15 0.90 9.59
CA ARG A 25 1.36 -0.25 8.72
C ARG A 25 0.21 -1.26 8.81
N ILE A 26 -0.41 -1.41 9.97
CA ILE A 26 -1.54 -2.30 10.21
C ILE A 26 -2.61 -1.50 10.93
N GLU A 27 -3.79 -1.40 10.33
CA GLU A 27 -4.99 -0.86 10.95
C GLU A 27 -6.01 -1.98 11.10
N THR A 28 -6.49 -2.20 12.31
CA THR A 28 -7.41 -3.30 12.62
C THR A 28 -8.86 -2.81 12.68
N VAL A 29 -9.78 -3.65 12.21
CA VAL A 29 -11.21 -3.40 12.20
C VAL A 29 -11.93 -4.50 12.98
N GLY A 30 -12.76 -4.12 13.96
CA GLY A 30 -13.39 -5.09 14.86
C GLY A 30 -14.14 -4.44 16.02
N SER A 31 -14.75 -5.26 16.88
CA SER A 31 -15.43 -4.79 18.10
C SER A 31 -14.51 -4.64 19.30
N ALA A 32 -13.29 -5.22 19.25
CA ALA A 32 -12.31 -5.11 20.32
C ALA A 32 -11.92 -3.65 20.56
N ARG A 33 -11.60 -3.31 21.82
CA ARG A 33 -11.21 -1.92 22.18
C ARG A 33 -9.84 -1.55 21.62
N GLU A 34 -9.05 -2.56 21.31
CA GLU A 34 -7.72 -2.50 20.74
C GLU A 34 -7.76 -2.24 19.22
N CYS A 35 -8.93 -2.35 18.58
CA CYS A 35 -9.06 -2.07 17.15
C CYS A 35 -8.95 -0.57 16.85
N THR A 36 -8.19 -0.21 15.82
CA THR A 36 -8.11 1.20 15.38
C THR A 36 -9.48 1.68 14.88
N ILE A 37 -10.17 0.86 14.09
CA ILE A 37 -11.50 1.15 13.57
C ILE A 37 -12.49 0.24 14.28
N ARG A 38 -13.22 0.81 15.23
CA ARG A 38 -14.13 0.06 16.08
C ARG A 38 -15.54 0.00 15.50
N ILE A 39 -16.09 -1.22 15.42
CA ILE A 39 -17.46 -1.51 15.00
C ILE A 39 -18.05 -2.48 16.02
N ASP A 40 -19.02 -2.04 16.83
CA ASP A 40 -19.48 -2.79 18.01
C ASP A 40 -20.12 -4.15 17.66
N ASP A 41 -20.87 -4.25 16.55
CA ASP A 41 -21.57 -5.46 16.11
C ASP A 41 -20.73 -6.36 15.18
N LEU A 42 -19.42 -6.47 15.42
CA LEU A 42 -18.48 -7.24 14.59
C LEU A 42 -17.69 -8.26 15.43
N ALA A 43 -17.00 -9.19 14.77
CA ALA A 43 -16.00 -10.01 15.46
C ALA A 43 -14.91 -9.12 16.11
N PRO A 44 -14.31 -9.52 17.25
CA PRO A 44 -13.31 -8.71 17.97
C PRO A 44 -12.19 -8.20 17.07
N PHE A 45 -11.67 -9.05 16.19
CA PHE A 45 -10.69 -8.71 15.15
C PHE A 45 -11.18 -9.26 13.81
N ALA A 46 -12.04 -8.51 13.14
CA ALA A 46 -12.73 -8.98 11.94
C ALA A 46 -11.86 -8.90 10.69
N ALA A 47 -11.17 -7.77 10.51
CA ALA A 47 -10.36 -7.48 9.34
C ALA A 47 -9.16 -6.62 9.73
N GLN A 48 -8.21 -6.52 8.80
CA GLN A 48 -7.14 -5.54 8.87
C GLN A 48 -6.90 -4.90 7.51
N ILE A 49 -6.34 -3.71 7.55
CA ILE A 49 -5.79 -3.01 6.41
C ILE A 49 -4.29 -2.97 6.62
N LEU A 50 -3.57 -3.66 5.73
CA LEU A 50 -2.13 -3.81 5.77
C LEU A 50 -1.50 -2.94 4.68
N PHE A 51 -0.57 -2.08 5.05
CA PHE A 51 0.31 -1.42 4.11
C PHE A 51 1.53 -2.31 3.81
N GLU A 52 1.62 -2.79 2.57
CA GLU A 52 2.68 -3.70 2.12
C GLU A 52 2.96 -3.47 0.64
N GLY A 53 4.24 -3.39 0.25
CA GLY A 53 4.62 -3.19 -1.15
C GLY A 53 4.15 -1.87 -1.74
N GLY A 54 4.03 -0.81 -0.92
CA GLY A 54 3.57 0.51 -1.37
C GLY A 54 2.06 0.64 -1.58
N THR A 55 1.28 -0.38 -1.21
CA THR A 55 -0.18 -0.39 -1.40
C THR A 55 -0.91 -0.85 -0.13
N TYR A 56 -2.13 -0.37 0.06
CA TYR A 56 -3.01 -0.80 1.13
C TYR A 56 -3.78 -2.04 0.70
N GLN A 57 -3.88 -3.00 1.61
CA GLN A 57 -4.49 -4.29 1.36
C GLN A 57 -5.51 -4.58 2.46
N LEU A 58 -6.77 -4.73 2.10
CA LEU A 58 -7.81 -5.20 2.99
C LEU A 58 -7.75 -6.71 3.08
N GLN A 59 -7.71 -7.24 4.30
CA GLN A 59 -7.59 -8.67 4.58
C GLN A 59 -8.58 -9.10 5.65
N GLU A 60 -9.25 -10.23 5.43
CA GLU A 60 -10.08 -10.89 6.43
C GLU A 60 -9.19 -11.56 7.51
N ILE A 61 -9.49 -11.31 8.78
CA ILE A 61 -8.84 -11.98 9.91
C ILE A 61 -9.73 -13.11 10.43
N THR A 62 -10.97 -12.78 10.79
CA THR A 62 -11.91 -13.76 11.34
C THR A 62 -12.77 -14.35 10.22
N PRO A 63 -12.76 -15.69 10.03
CA PRO A 63 -13.57 -16.33 9.01
C PRO A 63 -15.07 -16.03 9.19
N GLY A 64 -15.74 -15.76 8.07
CA GLY A 64 -17.20 -15.59 8.05
C GLY A 64 -17.66 -14.14 8.14
N VAL A 65 -16.73 -13.20 8.33
CA VAL A 65 -17.03 -11.77 8.21
C VAL A 65 -17.26 -11.46 6.73
N ARG A 66 -18.43 -10.91 6.41
CA ARG A 66 -18.76 -10.54 5.03
C ARG A 66 -18.10 -9.21 4.70
N ILE A 67 -17.01 -9.27 3.95
CA ILE A 67 -16.30 -8.10 3.44
C ILE A 67 -16.52 -8.03 1.92
N GLU A 68 -16.89 -6.87 1.42
CA GLU A 68 -17.09 -6.60 -0.01
C GLU A 68 -16.36 -5.31 -0.41
N ILE A 69 -15.79 -5.29 -1.62
CA ILE A 69 -15.25 -4.09 -2.26
C ILE A 69 -16.03 -3.90 -3.56
N ASP A 70 -16.73 -2.78 -3.69
CA ASP A 70 -17.66 -2.47 -4.79
C ASP A 70 -18.62 -3.64 -5.10
N GLY A 71 -19.19 -4.21 -4.04
CA GLY A 71 -20.15 -5.32 -4.12
C GLY A 71 -19.54 -6.69 -4.43
N ARG A 72 -18.22 -6.77 -4.65
CA ARG A 72 -17.51 -8.05 -4.85
C ARG A 72 -17.01 -8.58 -3.51
N ARG A 73 -17.44 -9.79 -3.15
CA ARG A 73 -17.00 -10.43 -1.91
C ARG A 73 -15.49 -10.68 -1.90
N LEU A 74 -14.85 -10.20 -0.83
CA LEU A 74 -13.44 -10.45 -0.55
C LEU A 74 -13.24 -11.95 -0.26
N LYS A 75 -12.29 -12.58 -0.93
CA LYS A 75 -11.99 -14.01 -0.70
C LYS A 75 -10.98 -14.24 0.42
N LYS A 76 -9.94 -13.39 0.50
CA LYS A 76 -8.89 -13.41 1.55
C LYS A 76 -8.24 -12.04 1.71
N LYS A 77 -7.79 -11.45 0.61
CA LYS A 77 -7.07 -10.17 0.56
C LYS A 77 -7.33 -9.48 -0.78
N ALA A 78 -7.41 -8.16 -0.79
CA ALA A 78 -7.49 -7.34 -2.00
C ALA A 78 -7.04 -5.90 -1.72
N ALA A 79 -6.57 -5.22 -2.76
CA ALA A 79 -6.23 -3.81 -2.71
C ALA A 79 -7.47 -2.97 -3.07
N PRO A 80 -8.03 -2.17 -2.15
CA PRO A 80 -9.01 -1.16 -2.55
C PRO A 80 -8.32 -0.05 -3.35
N LYS A 81 -9.03 0.47 -4.35
CA LYS A 81 -8.64 1.67 -5.10
C LYS A 81 -9.33 2.90 -4.52
N ASN A 82 -8.80 4.07 -4.85
CA ASN A 82 -9.42 5.33 -4.48
C ASN A 82 -10.87 5.40 -4.98
N GLY A 83 -11.79 5.78 -4.09
CA GLY A 83 -13.22 5.82 -4.35
C GLY A 83 -13.96 4.50 -4.09
N ASP A 84 -13.26 3.36 -3.96
CA ASP A 84 -13.91 2.07 -3.76
C ASP A 84 -14.74 2.06 -2.48
N ARG A 85 -15.92 1.42 -2.58
CA ARG A 85 -16.81 1.19 -1.45
C ARG A 85 -16.48 -0.13 -0.78
N ILE A 86 -15.97 -0.02 0.45
CA ILE A 86 -15.67 -1.15 1.30
C ILE A 86 -16.83 -1.37 2.25
N LYS A 87 -17.51 -2.50 2.11
CA LYS A 87 -18.58 -2.92 3.01
C LYS A 87 -18.07 -4.01 3.93
N ILE A 88 -18.16 -3.78 5.24
CA ILE A 88 -17.84 -4.75 6.28
C ILE A 88 -19.12 -5.01 7.06
N ASP A 89 -19.76 -6.14 6.76
CA ASP A 89 -21.10 -6.49 7.24
C ASP A 89 -22.14 -5.38 6.96
N LYS A 90 -22.61 -4.68 7.99
CA LYS A 90 -23.61 -3.60 7.87
C LYS A 90 -23.00 -2.20 7.68
N LYS A 91 -21.69 -2.05 7.89
CA LYS A 91 -20.98 -0.77 7.79
C LYS A 91 -20.41 -0.61 6.38
N THR A 92 -20.54 0.60 5.83
CA THR A 92 -19.97 0.96 4.53
C THR A 92 -18.99 2.10 4.71
N PHE A 93 -17.83 1.96 4.09
CA PHE A 93 -16.76 2.94 4.05
C PHE A 93 -16.40 3.25 2.60
N THR A 94 -15.93 4.46 2.35
CA THR A 94 -15.24 4.84 1.11
C THR A 94 -13.76 4.94 1.39
N PHE A 95 -12.94 4.25 0.60
CA PHE A 95 -11.48 4.42 0.65
C PHE A 95 -11.07 5.64 -0.17
N LEU A 96 -10.33 6.56 0.43
CA LEU A 96 -9.92 7.80 -0.20
C LEU A 96 -8.40 7.94 -0.10
N GLN A 97 -7.70 8.01 -1.23
CA GLN A 97 -6.29 8.42 -1.26
C GLN A 97 -6.24 9.95 -1.31
N GLN A 98 -5.62 10.58 -0.31
CA GLN A 98 -5.34 12.02 -0.40
C GLN A 98 -4.22 12.23 -1.45
N GLY A 99 -4.49 13.09 -2.44
CA GLY A 99 -3.59 13.33 -3.57
C GLY A 99 -4.23 13.06 -4.93
N GLU A 100 -5.27 12.22 -4.98
CA GLU A 100 -6.07 11.98 -6.18
C GLU A 100 -7.37 12.79 -6.13
N THR A 101 -7.25 14.10 -6.33
CA THR A 101 -8.42 14.95 -6.54
C THR A 101 -8.77 14.91 -8.02
N GLY A 102 -9.59 13.94 -8.42
CA GLY A 102 -10.19 13.86 -9.75
C GLY A 102 -9.27 13.26 -10.83
N GLY A 103 -9.81 12.28 -11.56
CA GLY A 103 -9.13 11.65 -12.68
C GLY A 103 -9.96 10.52 -13.27
N GLU A 104 -11.18 10.83 -13.73
CA GLU A 104 -11.71 10.09 -14.87
C GLU A 104 -10.83 10.42 -16.09
N GLU A 105 -10.35 9.36 -16.73
CA GLU A 105 -9.84 9.29 -18.12
C GLU A 105 -8.54 10.04 -18.49
N ASN A 106 -7.60 9.25 -19.04
CA ASN A 106 -6.44 9.58 -19.88
C ASN A 106 -6.03 11.06 -19.97
N ASP A 107 -4.91 11.42 -19.37
CA ASP A 107 -4.04 12.42 -19.96
C ASP A 107 -2.58 12.22 -19.55
N GLU A 108 -1.69 12.35 -20.53
CA GLU A 108 -0.24 12.33 -20.37
C GLU A 108 0.20 13.54 -19.54
N SER A 109 0.15 13.43 -18.21
CA SER A 109 0.69 14.45 -17.31
C SER A 109 2.15 14.14 -16.97
N PRO A 110 3.05 15.15 -16.91
CA PRO A 110 4.48 14.93 -16.84
C PRO A 110 4.81 14.24 -15.53
N GLY A 111 5.25 12.99 -15.65
CA GLY A 111 5.43 12.06 -14.55
C GLY A 111 6.21 12.69 -13.41
N ASP A 112 5.73 12.44 -12.19
CA ASP A 112 6.39 12.71 -10.92
C ASP A 112 7.92 12.56 -11.11
N PRO A 113 8.74 13.57 -10.77
CA PRO A 113 10.19 13.52 -10.99
C PRO A 113 10.82 12.28 -10.34
N ILE A 114 10.18 11.70 -9.33
CA ILE A 114 10.55 10.43 -8.72
C ILE A 114 10.30 9.24 -9.65
N PHE A 115 9.17 9.18 -10.35
CA PHE A 115 8.91 8.13 -11.35
C PHE A 115 9.83 8.28 -12.57
N GLY A 116 10.13 9.51 -12.99
CA GLY A 116 11.15 9.78 -14.01
C GLY A 116 12.53 9.31 -13.56
N PHE A 117 12.91 9.59 -12.31
CA PHE A 117 14.16 9.10 -11.73
C PHE A 117 14.22 7.58 -11.64
N ILE A 118 13.15 6.93 -11.17
CA ILE A 118 13.04 5.45 -11.13
C ILE A 118 13.18 4.87 -12.55
N GLY A 119 12.55 5.47 -13.56
CA GLY A 119 12.68 5.05 -14.95
C GLY A 119 14.11 5.14 -15.48
N VAL A 120 14.83 6.22 -15.14
CA VAL A 120 16.25 6.37 -15.49
C VAL A 120 17.12 5.36 -14.73
N MET A 121 16.86 5.12 -13.44
CA MET A 121 17.58 4.11 -12.66
C MET A 121 17.38 2.70 -13.24
N VAL A 122 16.14 2.34 -13.62
CA VAL A 122 15.82 1.05 -14.25
C VAL A 122 16.52 0.92 -15.61
N SER A 123 16.56 1.99 -16.41
CA SER A 123 17.25 2.00 -17.71
C SER A 123 18.76 1.82 -17.54
N LEU A 124 19.37 2.47 -16.54
CA LEU A 124 20.80 2.31 -16.22
C LEU A 124 21.13 0.92 -15.64
N LEU A 125 20.17 0.26 -15.00
CA LEU A 125 20.33 -1.12 -14.51
C LEU A 125 20.15 -2.17 -15.62
N GLN A 126 19.40 -1.85 -16.67
CA GLN A 126 19.27 -2.72 -17.85
C GLN A 126 20.54 -2.73 -18.70
N ASP A 127 21.27 -1.62 -18.73
CA ASP A 127 22.60 -1.58 -19.33
C ASP A 127 23.57 -2.33 -18.42
N ARG A 128 24.01 -3.53 -18.85
CA ARG A 128 24.63 -4.57 -17.99
C ARG A 128 26.06 -4.25 -17.52
N ASN A 129 26.36 -2.99 -17.22
CA ASN A 129 27.60 -2.63 -16.56
C ASN A 129 27.49 -2.90 -15.05
N ARG A 130 28.07 -4.03 -14.63
CA ARG A 130 28.03 -4.54 -13.25
C ARG A 130 28.57 -3.56 -12.21
N ASP A 131 29.56 -2.75 -12.58
CA ASP A 131 30.20 -1.83 -11.64
C ASP A 131 29.33 -0.59 -11.36
N VAL A 132 28.56 -0.14 -12.37
CA VAL A 132 27.67 1.02 -12.28
C VAL A 132 26.42 0.68 -11.47
N SER A 133 25.83 -0.49 -11.71
CA SER A 133 24.62 -0.95 -11.03
C SER A 133 24.82 -1.13 -9.51
N GLN A 134 25.98 -1.64 -9.08
CA GLN A 134 26.30 -1.80 -7.66
C GLN A 134 26.51 -0.44 -6.94
N GLY A 135 27.24 0.49 -7.56
CA GLY A 135 27.46 1.82 -7.00
C GLY A 135 26.16 2.62 -6.84
N LEU A 136 25.24 2.45 -7.78
CA LEU A 136 23.96 3.13 -7.83
C LEU A 136 22.97 2.61 -6.77
N VAL A 137 22.85 1.29 -6.62
CA VAL A 137 22.03 0.69 -5.55
C VAL A 137 22.56 1.07 -4.16
N THR A 138 23.88 1.08 -3.98
CA THR A 138 24.50 1.49 -2.71
C THR A 138 24.20 2.96 -2.37
N SER A 139 24.24 3.83 -3.38
CA SER A 139 24.00 5.27 -3.21
C SER A 139 22.53 5.59 -2.94
N VAL A 140 21.61 4.92 -3.65
CA VAL A 140 20.15 5.06 -3.43
C VAL A 140 19.74 4.53 -2.06
N SER A 141 20.30 3.42 -1.60
CA SER A 141 20.01 2.86 -0.27
C SER A 141 20.40 3.83 0.84
N LYS A 142 21.57 4.49 0.70
CA LYS A 142 22.03 5.54 1.62
C LYS A 142 21.13 6.77 1.57
N LEU A 143 20.70 7.19 0.38
CA LEU A 143 19.87 8.38 0.19
C LEU A 143 18.45 8.20 0.73
N LEU A 144 17.87 7.02 0.56
CA LEU A 144 16.53 6.68 1.06
C LEU A 144 16.50 6.23 2.52
N ARG A 145 17.67 6.18 3.21
CA ARG A 145 17.82 5.61 4.56
C ARG A 145 17.21 4.21 4.69
N CYS A 146 17.26 3.45 3.60
CA CYS A 146 16.75 2.08 3.53
C CYS A 146 17.93 1.11 3.74
N ASP A 147 18.09 0.62 4.97
CA ASP A 147 19.14 -0.35 5.33
C ASP A 147 18.86 -1.78 4.80
N ALA A 148 17.79 -1.97 4.02
CA ALA A 148 17.26 -3.29 3.63
C ALA A 148 17.15 -3.52 2.11
N ALA A 149 17.69 -2.64 1.27
CA ALA A 149 17.77 -2.92 -0.17
C ALA A 149 18.85 -3.97 -0.44
N ARG A 150 18.51 -5.02 -1.21
CA ARG A 150 19.43 -6.11 -1.56
C ARG A 150 19.47 -6.31 -3.08
N LEU A 151 20.66 -6.31 -3.67
CA LEU A 151 20.86 -6.66 -5.08
C LEU A 151 20.98 -8.18 -5.19
N VAL A 152 20.08 -8.81 -5.93
CA VAL A 152 20.10 -10.26 -6.20
C VAL A 152 20.37 -10.48 -7.68
N ILE A 153 21.45 -11.22 -7.98
CA ILE A 153 21.78 -11.63 -9.34
C ILE A 153 21.40 -13.11 -9.49
N GLU A 154 20.67 -13.43 -10.55
CA GLU A 154 20.34 -14.80 -10.95
C GLU A 154 21.33 -15.24 -12.04
N SER A 155 22.02 -16.37 -11.82
CA SER A 155 22.89 -16.97 -12.85
C SER A 155 22.05 -17.77 -13.83
N ASN A 156 22.12 -17.42 -15.12
CA ASN A 156 21.38 -18.07 -16.20
C ASN A 156 21.72 -19.56 -16.40
N GLU A 157 22.85 -20.03 -15.87
CA GLU A 157 23.31 -21.42 -16.05
C GLU A 157 22.76 -22.39 -15.00
N ASP A 158 22.50 -21.92 -13.77
CA ASP A 158 22.15 -22.77 -12.63
C ASP A 158 20.82 -22.39 -11.94
N GLY A 159 20.16 -21.30 -12.35
CA GLY A 159 18.96 -20.76 -11.69
C GLY A 159 19.18 -20.32 -10.23
N ARG A 160 20.45 -20.28 -9.79
CA ARG A 160 20.82 -19.88 -8.43
C ARG A 160 20.79 -18.37 -8.29
N ARG A 161 20.11 -17.91 -7.25
CA ARG A 161 20.05 -16.50 -6.85
C ARG A 161 21.13 -16.21 -5.82
N LYS A 162 21.95 -15.18 -6.09
CA LYS A 162 23.01 -14.74 -5.19
C LYS A 162 22.80 -13.27 -4.85
N THR A 163 22.75 -12.96 -3.55
CA THR A 163 22.80 -11.57 -3.07
C THR A 163 24.23 -11.05 -3.18
N VAL A 164 24.40 -9.86 -3.76
CA VAL A 164 25.72 -9.26 -4.02
C VAL A 164 25.90 -7.87 -3.40
N ALA A 165 24.82 -7.24 -2.93
CA ALA A 165 24.82 -6.03 -2.13
C ALA A 165 23.56 -6.02 -1.26
#